data_AF-A0A6J4XYT4-F1
#
_entry.id   AF-A0A6J4XYT4-F1
#
_cell.length_a   1.000
_cell.length_b   1.000
_cell.length_c   1.000
_cell.angle_alpha   90.00
_cell.angle_beta   90.00
_cell.angle_gamma   90.00
#
_symmetry.space_group_name_H-M   'P 1'
#
loop_
_entity.id
_entity.type
_entity.pdbx_description
1 polymer ?
#
loop_
_entity_poly.entity_id
_entity_poly.type
_entity_poly.pdbx_seq_one_letter_code
_entity_poly.pdbx_strand_id
1 'polypeptide(L)'
;MSSPDNQSTASRDADFTKTWRYKIGLTMIIVGNLGILLALAMPALGVGAGAVGVMVVGGEIVSLASIVFLGREGFKSIKSKFFAFVKASYTGTVGRSRHYIGITLLATNLVIHYIILLYLWDVFGASTAEGPPPVIWGLDFAQQESLVSWLYLICEISFLSSIYVLGADWWGKFRNMVVWEAAAD
;
A
#
# COMPACT_ATOMS: atom_id res chain seq x y z
N MET A 1 -20.99 -26.22 -17.93
CA MET A 1 -21.08 -25.51 -19.22
C MET A 1 -20.85 -24.03 -18.97
N SER A 2 -19.68 -23.50 -19.32
CA SER A 2 -19.41 -22.07 -19.26
C SER A 2 -20.22 -21.35 -20.33
N SER A 3 -21.06 -20.38 -19.95
CA SER A 3 -21.89 -19.62 -20.89
C SER A 3 -21.04 -18.99 -22.01
N PRO A 4 -21.53 -18.92 -23.26
CA PRO A 4 -20.80 -18.38 -24.41
C PRO A 4 -20.24 -16.95 -24.19
N ASP A 5 -20.90 -16.14 -23.36
CA ASP A 5 -20.43 -14.80 -22.97
C ASP A 5 -19.09 -14.80 -22.20
N ASN A 6 -18.81 -15.87 -21.45
CA ASN A 6 -17.60 -16.00 -20.65
C ASN A 6 -16.37 -16.38 -21.50
N GLN A 7 -16.59 -17.03 -22.65
CA GLN A 7 -15.52 -17.33 -23.62
C GLN A 7 -15.17 -16.10 -24.49
N SER A 8 -16.17 -15.30 -24.84
CA SER A 8 -16.03 -14.04 -25.61
C SER A 8 -15.26 -12.95 -24.84
N THR A 9 -15.46 -12.86 -23.53
CA THR A 9 -14.76 -11.89 -22.67
C THR A 9 -13.31 -12.31 -22.41
N ALA A 10 -13.07 -13.60 -22.17
CA ALA A 10 -11.72 -14.12 -21.95
C ALA A 10 -10.80 -13.98 -23.18
N SER A 11 -11.33 -14.16 -24.40
CA SER A 11 -10.55 -13.99 -25.64
C SER A 11 -10.19 -12.51 -25.89
N ARG A 12 -11.12 -11.59 -25.65
CA ARG A 12 -10.87 -10.13 -25.76
C ARG A 12 -9.83 -9.64 -24.77
N ASP A 13 -9.89 -10.10 -23.52
CA ASP A 13 -8.89 -9.76 -22.49
C ASP A 13 -7.49 -10.29 -22.87
N ALA A 14 -7.41 -11.50 -23.43
CA ALA A 14 -6.15 -12.09 -23.89
C ALA A 14 -5.52 -11.29 -25.04
N ASP A 15 -6.33 -10.79 -25.97
CA ASP A 15 -5.85 -9.96 -27.08
C ASP A 15 -5.41 -8.57 -26.61
N PHE A 16 -6.13 -7.95 -25.68
CA PHE A 16 -5.73 -6.64 -25.13
C PHE A 16 -4.35 -6.68 -24.46
N THR A 17 -4.04 -7.75 -23.72
CA THR A 17 -2.74 -7.88 -23.03
C THR A 17 -1.53 -8.00 -23.96
N LYS A 18 -1.74 -8.30 -25.25
CA LYS A 18 -0.68 -8.36 -26.26
C LYS A 18 -0.43 -7.01 -26.94
N THR A 19 -1.33 -6.05 -26.75
CA THR A 19 -1.25 -4.72 -27.40
C THR A 19 -0.08 -3.89 -26.89
N TRP A 20 0.42 -2.99 -27.74
CA TRP A 20 1.47 -2.04 -27.37
C TRP A 20 1.01 -1.07 -26.26
N ARG A 21 -0.28 -0.71 -26.25
CA ARG A 21 -0.90 0.13 -25.22
C ARG A 21 -0.78 -0.49 -23.84
N TYR A 22 -1.12 -1.78 -23.72
CA TYR A 22 -0.96 -2.52 -22.47
C TYR A 22 0.51 -2.57 -22.03
N LYS A 23 1.44 -2.86 -22.95
CA LYS A 23 2.87 -2.95 -22.65
C LYS A 23 3.43 -1.60 -22.17
N ILE A 24 3.11 -0.50 -22.83
CA ILE A 24 3.58 0.84 -22.42
C ILE A 24 3.02 1.21 -21.06
N GLY A 25 1.71 1.06 -20.85
CA GLY A 25 1.12 1.39 -19.56
C GLY A 25 1.68 0.54 -18.42
N LEU A 26 1.89 -0.76 -18.65
CA LEU A 26 2.54 -1.63 -17.68
C LEU A 26 3.99 -1.20 -17.38
N THR A 27 4.78 -0.87 -18.41
CA THR A 27 6.14 -0.36 -18.23
C THR A 27 6.16 0.94 -17.44
N MET A 28 5.23 1.86 -17.69
CA MET A 28 5.14 3.12 -16.94
C MET A 28 4.84 2.89 -15.46
N ILE A 29 3.93 1.97 -15.13
CA ILE A 29 3.70 1.57 -13.73
C ILE A 29 4.98 1.01 -13.11
N ILE A 30 5.67 0.10 -13.79
CA ILE A 30 6.87 -0.54 -13.26
C ILE A 30 7.99 0.48 -13.04
N VAL A 31 8.28 1.31 -14.05
CA VAL A 31 9.34 2.33 -13.99
C VAL A 31 9.02 3.39 -12.95
N GLY A 32 7.78 3.87 -12.88
CA GLY A 32 7.36 4.88 -11.91
C GLY A 32 7.51 4.37 -10.47
N ASN A 33 7.03 3.16 -10.18
CA ASN A 33 7.15 2.56 -8.85
C ASN A 33 8.60 2.20 -8.49
N LEU A 34 9.38 1.70 -9.45
CA LEU A 34 10.80 1.43 -9.23
C LEU A 34 11.59 2.71 -8.95
N GLY A 35 11.23 3.83 -9.62
CA GLY A 35 11.78 5.15 -9.33
C GLY A 35 11.49 5.62 -7.90
N ILE A 36 10.27 5.40 -7.40
CA ILE A 36 9.89 5.71 -6.00
C ILE A 36 10.70 4.85 -5.02
N LEU A 37 10.82 3.55 -5.27
CA LEU A 37 11.60 2.65 -4.42
C LEU A 37 13.08 3.03 -4.37
N LEU A 38 13.65 3.43 -5.50
CA LEU A 38 15.02 3.96 -5.53
C LEU A 38 15.12 5.26 -4.74
N ALA A 39 14.17 6.19 -4.91
CA ALA A 39 14.14 7.47 -4.20
C ALA A 39 14.17 7.29 -2.67
N LEU A 40 13.47 6.28 -2.15
CA LEU A 40 13.48 5.93 -0.72
C LEU A 40 14.85 5.48 -0.20
N ALA A 41 15.71 4.92 -1.06
CA ALA A 41 17.08 4.53 -0.70
C ALA A 41 18.09 5.68 -0.82
N MET A 42 17.75 6.75 -1.54
CA MET A 42 18.66 7.86 -1.83
C MET A 42 19.12 8.67 -0.61
N PRO A 43 18.33 8.87 0.46
CA PRO A 43 18.81 9.52 1.69
C PRO A 43 20.04 8.82 2.29
N ALA A 44 20.11 7.49 2.22
CA ALA A 44 21.25 6.72 2.71
C ALA A 44 22.55 6.98 1.91
N LEU A 45 22.41 7.55 0.71
CA LEU A 45 23.51 7.96 -0.17
C LEU A 45 23.82 9.47 -0.05
N GLY A 46 23.22 10.17 0.92
CA GLY A 46 23.45 11.60 1.16
C GLY A 46 22.68 12.52 0.22
N VAL A 47 21.64 12.03 -0.46
CA VAL A 47 20.81 12.84 -1.35
C VAL A 47 19.81 13.64 -0.52
N GLY A 48 19.75 14.95 -0.76
CA GLY A 48 18.89 15.86 -0.01
C GLY A 48 17.39 15.62 -0.24
N ALA A 49 16.58 15.91 0.78
CA ALA A 49 15.13 15.65 0.80
C ALA A 49 14.37 16.26 -0.39
N GLY A 50 14.79 17.43 -0.90
CA GLY A 50 14.17 18.05 -2.07
C GLY A 50 14.31 17.20 -3.34
N ALA A 51 15.48 16.61 -3.58
CA ALA A 51 15.70 15.73 -4.73
C ALA A 51 14.92 14.42 -4.60
N VAL A 52 14.88 13.85 -3.38
CA VAL A 52 14.06 12.66 -3.08
C VAL A 52 12.58 12.95 -3.33
N GLY A 53 12.07 14.09 -2.87
CA GLY A 53 10.70 14.51 -3.09
C GLY A 53 10.34 14.63 -4.58
N VAL A 54 11.22 15.23 -5.40
CA VAL A 54 11.03 15.31 -6.86
C VAL A 54 10.97 13.93 -7.50
N MET A 55 11.84 13.00 -7.09
CA MET A 55 11.84 11.63 -7.62
C MET A 55 10.55 10.87 -7.28
N VAL A 56 10.06 11.00 -6.04
CA VAL A 56 8.81 10.35 -5.61
C VAL A 56 7.63 10.89 -6.42
N VAL A 57 7.48 12.21 -6.49
CA VAL A 57 6.39 12.85 -7.26
C VAL A 57 6.49 12.52 -8.75
N GLY A 58 7.70 12.52 -9.32
CA GLY A 58 7.91 12.13 -10.72
C GLY A 58 7.51 10.68 -10.99
N GLY A 59 7.86 9.75 -10.09
CA GLY A 59 7.47 8.35 -10.19
C GLY A 59 5.95 8.14 -10.08
N GLU A 60 5.28 8.90 -9.22
CA GLU A 60 3.82 8.89 -9.09
C GLU A 60 3.15 9.39 -10.37
N ILE A 61 3.59 10.53 -10.91
CA ILE A 61 3.03 11.11 -12.15
C ILE A 61 3.15 10.12 -13.31
N VAL A 62 4.32 9.48 -13.48
CA VAL A 62 4.52 8.47 -14.53
C VAL A 62 3.60 7.25 -14.31
N SER A 63 3.47 6.79 -13.07
CA SER A 63 2.57 5.67 -12.73
C SER A 63 1.12 6.00 -13.02
N LEU A 64 0.65 7.21 -12.69
CA LEU A 64 -0.71 7.67 -12.96
C LEU A 64 -0.96 7.90 -14.45
N ALA A 65 0.01 8.42 -15.19
CA ALA A 65 -0.10 8.61 -16.64
C ALA A 65 -0.31 7.29 -17.40
N SER A 66 0.06 6.14 -16.82
CA SER A 66 -0.23 4.82 -17.38
C SER A 66 -1.73 4.55 -17.59
N ILE A 67 -2.61 5.22 -16.83
CA ILE A 67 -4.07 5.07 -16.91
C ILE A 67 -4.56 5.36 -18.33
N VAL A 68 -3.97 6.34 -19.01
CA VAL A 68 -4.31 6.73 -20.38
C VAL A 68 -4.09 5.57 -21.37
N PHE A 69 -3.07 4.75 -21.14
CA PHE A 69 -2.73 3.63 -22.01
C PHE A 69 -3.45 2.34 -21.63
N LEU A 70 -3.63 2.09 -20.33
CA LEU A 70 -4.25 0.85 -19.83
C LEU A 70 -5.78 0.87 -19.91
N GLY A 71 -6.40 2.02 -19.66
CA GLY A 71 -7.84 2.13 -19.52
C GLY A 71 -8.42 1.15 -18.47
N ARG A 72 -9.73 0.90 -18.56
CA ARG A 72 -10.44 0.01 -17.63
C ARG A 72 -10.03 -1.46 -17.76
N GLU A 73 -9.82 -1.92 -19.00
CA GLU A 73 -9.48 -3.31 -19.33
C GLU A 73 -8.09 -3.69 -18.82
N GLY A 74 -7.09 -2.83 -19.05
CA GLY A 74 -5.73 -3.02 -18.57
C GLY A 74 -5.64 -3.06 -17.05
N PHE A 75 -6.33 -2.14 -16.35
CA PHE A 75 -6.38 -2.14 -14.89
C PHE A 75 -7.02 -3.41 -14.33
N LYS A 76 -8.12 -3.88 -14.94
CA LYS A 76 -8.77 -5.13 -14.52
C LYS A 76 -7.83 -6.33 -14.69
N SER A 77 -7.09 -6.40 -15.80
CA SER A 77 -6.10 -7.45 -16.07
C SER A 77 -4.94 -7.43 -15.08
N ILE A 78 -4.34 -6.25 -14.83
CA ILE A 78 -3.26 -6.08 -13.85
C ILE A 78 -3.73 -6.49 -12.46
N LYS A 79 -4.90 -6.01 -12.03
CA LYS A 79 -5.51 -6.37 -10.74
C LYS A 79 -5.69 -7.88 -10.63
N SER A 80 -6.25 -8.53 -11.65
CA SER A 80 -6.46 -9.99 -11.65
C SER A 80 -5.14 -10.75 -11.49
N LYS A 81 -4.11 -10.39 -12.26
CA LYS A 81 -2.78 -11.02 -12.19
C LYS A 81 -2.10 -10.80 -10.84
N PHE A 82 -2.18 -9.58 -10.30
CA PHE A 82 -1.63 -9.25 -8.99
C PHE A 82 -2.31 -10.07 -7.89
N PHE A 83 -3.64 -10.12 -7.86
CA PHE A 83 -4.38 -10.94 -6.89
C PHE A 83 -4.14 -12.43 -7.07
N ALA A 84 -4.00 -12.92 -8.31
CA ALA A 84 -3.65 -14.31 -8.57
C ALA A 84 -2.25 -14.66 -8.05
N PHE A 85 -1.27 -13.78 -8.28
CA PHE A 85 0.08 -13.91 -7.73
C PHE A 85 0.07 -13.92 -6.20
N VAL A 86 -0.62 -12.95 -5.58
CA VAL A 86 -0.78 -12.91 -4.11
C VAL A 86 -1.50 -14.16 -3.60
N LYS A 87 -2.48 -14.71 -4.32
CA LYS A 87 -3.23 -15.88 -3.86
C LYS A 87 -2.45 -17.19 -4.03
N ALA A 88 -1.54 -17.28 -5.00
CA ALA A 88 -0.76 -18.48 -5.30
C ALA A 88 0.15 -18.91 -4.14
N SER A 89 0.66 -17.96 -3.34
CA SER A 89 1.60 -18.25 -2.24
C SER A 89 0.92 -18.61 -0.91
N TYR A 90 -0.41 -18.77 -0.86
CA TYR A 90 -1.19 -18.58 0.38
C TYR A 90 -2.38 -19.54 0.61
N THR A 91 -2.34 -20.76 0.07
CA THR A 91 -3.50 -21.67 0.08
C THR A 91 -3.65 -22.53 1.35
N GLY A 92 -2.88 -22.28 2.42
CA GLY A 92 -2.99 -23.02 3.68
C GLY A 92 -4.04 -22.46 4.64
N THR A 93 -4.81 -23.33 5.30
CA THR A 93 -5.66 -22.96 6.44
C THR A 93 -4.80 -22.40 7.57
N VAL A 94 -5.10 -21.18 8.03
CA VAL A 94 -4.32 -20.51 9.07
C VAL A 94 -4.73 -21.03 10.45
N GLY A 95 -3.79 -21.62 11.18
CA GLY A 95 -4.02 -22.10 12.55
C GLY A 95 -4.29 -20.97 13.56
N ARG A 96 -4.82 -21.33 14.73
CA ARG A 96 -5.27 -20.40 15.78
C ARG A 96 -4.18 -19.43 16.25
N SER A 97 -2.96 -19.91 16.48
CA SER A 97 -1.84 -19.06 16.94
C SER A 97 -1.44 -18.03 15.90
N ARG A 98 -1.33 -18.43 14.63
CA ARG A 98 -1.05 -17.51 13.51
C ARG A 98 -2.17 -16.46 13.39
N HIS A 99 -3.43 -16.89 13.52
CA HIS A 99 -4.55 -15.97 13.44
C HIS A 99 -4.48 -14.84 14.49
N TYR A 100 -4.22 -15.17 15.75
CA TYR A 100 -4.08 -14.15 16.80
C TYR A 100 -2.88 -13.24 16.57
N ILE A 101 -1.70 -13.79 16.22
CA ILE A 101 -0.51 -12.98 15.91
C ILE A 101 -0.82 -11.99 14.78
N GLY A 102 -1.47 -12.47 13.72
CA GLY A 102 -1.85 -11.63 12.59
C GLY A 102 -2.81 -10.49 12.97
N ILE A 103 -3.84 -10.78 13.78
CA ILE A 103 -4.75 -9.75 14.29
C ILE A 103 -4.01 -8.75 15.19
N THR A 104 -3.15 -9.22 16.09
CA THR A 104 -2.37 -8.34 16.98
C THR A 104 -1.48 -7.40 16.16
N LEU A 105 -0.78 -7.90 15.14
CA LEU A 105 0.03 -7.07 14.25
C LEU A 105 -0.81 -6.04 13.48
N LEU A 106 -2.00 -6.44 13.02
CA LEU A 106 -2.92 -5.53 12.34
C LEU A 106 -3.45 -4.44 13.30
N ALA A 107 -3.80 -4.81 14.53
CA ALA A 107 -4.22 -3.86 15.56
C ALA A 107 -3.09 -2.91 15.96
N THR A 108 -1.86 -3.42 16.13
CA THR A 108 -0.67 -2.61 16.39
C THR A 108 -0.44 -1.59 15.27
N ASN A 109 -0.57 -2.01 14.00
CA ASN A 109 -0.51 -1.09 12.86
C ASN A 109 -1.53 0.04 12.99
N LEU A 110 -2.81 -0.27 13.26
CA LEU A 110 -3.86 0.75 13.42
C LEU A 110 -3.58 1.72 14.57
N VAL A 111 -3.11 1.20 15.72
CA VAL A 111 -2.78 2.03 16.89
C VAL A 111 -1.60 2.96 16.59
N ILE A 112 -0.54 2.45 15.97
CA ILE A 112 0.63 3.28 15.61
C ILE A 112 0.23 4.35 14.59
N HIS A 113 -0.57 3.98 13.58
CA HIS A 113 -1.04 4.94 12.59
C HIS A 113 -1.88 6.05 13.24
N TYR A 114 -2.72 5.71 14.21
CA TYR A 114 -3.47 6.69 14.98
C TYR A 114 -2.56 7.62 15.80
N ILE A 115 -1.50 7.09 16.42
CA ILE A 115 -0.49 7.90 17.13
C ILE A 115 0.20 8.88 16.18
N ILE A 116 0.58 8.42 14.98
CA ILE A 116 1.19 9.28 13.95
C ILE A 116 0.21 10.40 13.53
N LEU A 117 -1.09 10.08 13.37
CA LEU A 117 -2.10 11.09 13.04
C LEU A 117 -2.25 12.15 14.14
N LEU A 118 -2.26 11.75 15.41
CA LEU A 118 -2.27 12.69 16.54
C LEU A 118 -1.02 13.57 16.55
N TYR A 119 0.15 12.96 16.30
CA TYR A 119 1.40 13.70 16.19
C TYR A 119 1.37 14.74 15.06
N LEU A 120 0.93 14.35 13.86
CA LEU A 120 0.81 15.25 12.71
C LEU A 120 -0.19 16.38 12.96
N TRP A 121 -1.28 16.09 13.67
CA TRP A 121 -2.25 17.11 14.10
C TRP A 121 -1.59 18.16 15.00
N ASP A 122 -0.82 17.73 16.00
CA ASP A 122 -0.12 18.64 16.91
C ASP A 122 0.97 19.46 16.19
N VAL A 123 1.74 18.82 15.30
CA VAL A 123 2.71 19.50 14.44
C VAL A 123 2.02 20.58 13.61
N PHE A 124 0.92 20.26 12.96
CA PHE A 124 0.18 21.20 12.12
C PHE A 124 -0.34 22.39 12.93
N GLY A 125 -0.92 22.13 14.11
CA GLY A 125 -1.42 23.17 15.01
C GLY A 125 -0.34 24.09 15.56
N ALA A 126 0.89 23.60 15.73
CA ALA A 126 2.02 24.36 16.25
C ALA A 126 2.93 24.97 15.17
N SER A 127 2.71 24.65 13.90
CA SER A 127 3.57 25.10 12.80
C SER A 127 3.38 26.60 12.52
N THR A 128 4.46 27.37 12.64
CA THR A 128 4.52 28.81 12.32
C THR A 128 5.38 29.07 11.07
N ALA A 129 5.15 30.19 10.40
CA ALA A 129 5.93 30.59 9.21
C ALA A 129 7.39 30.95 9.52
N GLU A 130 7.70 31.25 10.78
CA GLU A 130 9.05 31.58 11.26
C GLU A 130 9.55 30.47 12.20
N GLY A 131 10.86 30.20 12.18
CA GLY A 131 11.51 29.13 12.96
C GLY A 131 11.83 29.53 14.39
N PRO A 132 12.21 28.56 15.27
CA PRO A 132 12.54 27.15 15.00
C PRO A 132 11.33 26.19 14.95
N PRO A 133 11.53 24.92 14.51
CA PRO A 133 10.48 23.90 14.54
C PRO A 133 9.87 23.76 15.94
N PRO A 134 8.54 23.60 16.06
CA PRO A 134 7.90 23.52 17.36
C PRO A 134 8.35 22.28 18.13
N VAL A 135 8.51 22.41 19.45
CA VAL A 135 8.72 21.27 20.35
C VAL A 135 7.38 20.57 20.54
N ILE A 136 7.23 19.39 19.94
CA ILE A 136 6.03 18.56 20.03
C ILE A 136 6.29 17.44 21.03
N TRP A 137 5.36 17.25 21.96
CA TRP A 137 5.44 16.22 23.02
C TRP A 137 6.73 16.27 23.87
N GLY A 138 7.34 17.45 23.99
CA GLY A 138 8.60 17.64 24.74
C GLY A 138 9.83 17.10 24.03
N LEU A 139 9.73 16.75 22.75
CA LEU A 139 10.82 16.23 21.93
C LEU A 139 11.43 17.33 21.07
N ASP A 140 12.76 17.37 21.00
CA ASP A 140 13.45 18.23 20.02
C ASP A 140 13.28 17.70 18.59
N PHE A 141 13.72 18.48 17.59
CA PHE A 141 13.54 18.11 16.18
C PHE A 141 14.23 16.78 15.81
N ALA A 142 15.42 16.50 16.34
CA ALA A 142 16.16 15.27 16.02
C ALA A 142 15.45 14.04 16.63
N GLN A 143 14.91 14.19 17.83
CA GLN A 143 14.11 13.17 18.49
C GLN A 143 12.76 12.95 17.78
N GLN A 144 12.11 14.03 17.34
CA GLN A 144 10.89 14.00 16.54
C GLN A 144 11.11 13.23 15.23
N GLU A 145 12.15 13.58 14.47
CA GLU A 145 12.50 12.90 13.22
C GLU A 145 12.71 11.40 13.45
N SER A 146 13.49 11.04 14.48
CA SER A 146 13.78 9.65 14.82
C SER A 146 12.51 8.89 15.22
N LEU A 147 11.68 9.46 16.10
CA LEU A 147 10.44 8.84 16.56
C LEU A 147 9.50 8.55 15.40
N VAL A 148 9.22 9.57 14.57
CA VAL A 148 8.29 9.44 13.43
C VAL A 148 8.78 8.41 12.44
N SER A 149 10.08 8.43 12.11
CA SER A 149 10.70 7.44 11.21
C SER A 149 10.55 6.01 11.72
N TRP A 150 10.81 5.77 13.01
CA TRP A 150 10.64 4.45 13.62
C TRP A 150 9.18 4.02 13.68
N LEU A 151 8.26 4.91 14.03
CA LEU A 151 6.82 4.61 14.04
C LEU A 151 6.33 4.20 12.66
N TYR A 152 6.68 4.93 11.60
CA TYR A 152 6.35 4.55 10.22
C TYR A 152 6.93 3.18 9.85
N LEU A 153 8.20 2.93 10.17
CA LEU A 153 8.82 1.65 9.85
C LEU A 153 8.14 0.47 10.56
N ILE A 154 7.86 0.61 11.86
CA ILE A 154 7.15 -0.43 12.63
C ILE A 154 5.73 -0.61 12.10
N CYS A 155 5.05 0.48 11.72
CA CYS A 155 3.73 0.48 11.12
C CYS A 155 3.70 -0.37 9.83
N GLU A 156 4.62 -0.11 8.90
CA GLU A 156 4.74 -0.84 7.63
C GLU A 156 5.08 -2.32 7.83
N ILE A 157 6.08 -2.63 8.67
CA ILE A 157 6.48 -4.00 8.97
C ILE A 157 5.33 -4.78 9.60
N SER A 158 4.62 -4.17 10.56
CA SER A 158 3.48 -4.79 11.24
C SER A 158 2.34 -5.08 10.25
N PHE A 159 2.04 -4.14 9.36
CA PHE A 159 1.02 -4.31 8.33
C PHE A 159 1.33 -5.47 7.38
N LEU A 160 2.52 -5.45 6.76
CA LEU A 160 2.92 -6.49 5.81
C LEU A 160 3.00 -7.87 6.49
N SER A 161 3.55 -7.92 7.70
CA SER A 161 3.60 -9.15 8.50
C SER A 161 2.20 -9.64 8.85
N SER A 162 1.25 -8.74 9.17
CA SER A 162 -0.13 -9.14 9.48
C SER A 162 -0.83 -9.80 8.31
N ILE A 163 -0.71 -9.24 7.10
CA ILE A 163 -1.26 -9.81 5.86
C ILE A 163 -0.63 -11.17 5.60
N TYR A 164 0.69 -11.27 5.75
CA TYR A 164 1.42 -12.53 5.56
C TYR A 164 0.95 -13.63 6.53
N VAL A 165 0.82 -13.29 7.80
CA VAL A 165 0.44 -14.28 8.82
C VAL A 165 -1.04 -14.68 8.69
N LEU A 166 -1.95 -13.74 8.40
CA LEU A 166 -3.40 -13.98 8.23
C LEU A 166 -3.76 -14.72 6.94
N GLY A 167 -2.89 -14.64 5.94
CA GLY A 167 -3.00 -15.34 4.66
C GLY A 167 -3.82 -14.59 3.59
N ALA A 168 -3.95 -15.16 2.39
CA ALA A 168 -4.60 -14.49 1.24
C ALA A 168 -6.07 -14.11 1.48
N ASP A 169 -6.75 -14.78 2.40
CA ASP A 169 -8.13 -14.46 2.81
C ASP A 169 -8.20 -13.55 4.05
N TRP A 170 -7.13 -12.83 4.39
CA TRP A 170 -7.11 -11.90 5.52
C TRP A 170 -8.27 -10.89 5.45
N TRP A 171 -8.59 -10.40 4.25
CA TRP A 171 -9.68 -9.44 4.03
C TRP A 171 -11.06 -10.07 4.24
N GLY A 172 -11.25 -11.35 3.90
CA GLY A 172 -12.46 -12.09 4.23
C GLY A 172 -12.66 -12.16 5.74
N LYS A 173 -11.62 -12.57 6.47
CA LYS A 173 -11.62 -12.64 7.93
C LYS A 173 -11.87 -11.28 8.58
N PHE A 174 -11.22 -10.23 8.09
CA PHE A 174 -11.39 -8.87 8.61
C PHE A 174 -12.84 -8.38 8.44
N ARG A 175 -13.41 -8.54 7.24
CA ARG A 175 -14.81 -8.15 6.99
C ARG A 175 -15.78 -8.92 7.86
N ASN A 176 -15.57 -10.22 8.07
CA ASN A 176 -16.43 -11.04 8.91
C ASN A 176 -16.47 -10.55 10.37
N MET A 177 -15.48 -9.80 10.85
CA MET A 177 -15.53 -9.19 12.18
C MET A 177 -16.52 -8.02 12.28
N VAL A 178 -16.84 -7.39 11.14
CA VAL A 178 -17.69 -6.18 11.07
C VAL A 178 -19.10 -6.52 10.56
N VAL A 179 -19.30 -7.73 10.01
CA VAL A 179 -20.64 -8.19 9.64
C VAL A 179 -21.45 -8.40 10.91
N TRP A 180 -22.47 -7.56 11.09
CA TRP A 180 -23.50 -7.75 12.09
C TRP A 180 -24.61 -8.60 11.48
N GLU A 181 -24.75 -9.85 11.93
CA GLU A 181 -25.98 -10.62 11.67
C GLU A 181 -27.05 -10.06 12.61
N ALA A 182 -28.02 -9.34 12.05
CA ALA A 182 -29.21 -8.98 12.80
C ALA A 182 -29.84 -10.29 13.30
N ALA A 183 -30.04 -10.39 14.62
CA ALA A 183 -30.72 -11.54 15.21
C ALA A 183 -32.02 -11.77 14.43
N ALA A 184 -32.19 -12.99 13.91
CA ALA A 184 -33.45 -13.38 13.32
C ALA A 184 -34.49 -13.39 14.45
N ASP A 185 -35.38 -12.41 14.44
CA ASP A 185 -36.59 -12.39 15.28
C ASP A 185 -37.55 -13.52 14.87
#